data_AF-A0A9E5N1A1-F1
#
_entry.id   AF-A0A9E5N1A1-F1
#
_cell.length_a   1.000
_cell.length_b   1.000
_cell.length_c   1.000
_cell.angle_alpha   90.00
_cell.angle_beta   90.00
_cell.angle_gamma   90.00
#
_symmetry.space_group_name_H-M   'P 1'
#
loop_
_entity.id
_entity.type
_entity.pdbx_description
1 polymer ?
#
loop_
_entity_poly.entity_id
_entity_poly.type
_entity_poly.pdbx_seq_one_letter_code
_entity_poly.pdbx_strand_id
1 'polypeptide(L)'
;MKQRVLLQVGESSDGEVPPDLTLLSNRELEVFQLIGRGRQTREIADSLNLSVKTIETYRGNIKAKLKLDTSTDLICRAVRWAVEQGLQ
;
A
#
# COMPACT_ATOMS: atom_id res chain seq x y z
N MET A 1 -20.60 30.36 10.82
CA MET A 1 -19.30 29.78 11.22
C MET A 1 -19.54 28.64 12.19
N LYS A 2 -19.64 27.40 11.70
CA LYS A 2 -19.73 26.20 12.54
C LYS A 2 -18.94 25.12 11.83
N GLN A 3 -17.63 25.04 12.07
CA GLN A 3 -16.86 23.90 11.60
C GLN A 3 -16.32 23.16 12.82
N ARG A 4 -16.85 21.94 12.94
CA ARG A 4 -16.73 20.99 14.04
C ARG A 4 -15.28 20.65 14.32
N VAL A 5 -14.92 20.72 15.60
CA VAL A 5 -13.87 19.87 16.19
C VAL A 5 -14.20 18.42 15.87
N LEU A 6 -13.26 17.71 15.27
CA LEU A 6 -13.19 16.25 15.35
C LEU A 6 -11.76 15.86 15.70
N LEU A 7 -11.53 15.74 17.00
CA LEU A 7 -10.44 14.99 17.57
C LEU A 7 -10.86 13.52 17.52
N GLN A 8 -10.12 12.67 16.81
CA GLN A 8 -10.07 11.25 17.11
C GLN A 8 -8.79 10.67 16.49
N VAL A 9 -7.67 10.80 17.20
CA VAL A 9 -6.57 9.84 17.09
C VAL A 9 -6.72 8.95 18.32
N GLY A 10 -7.30 7.77 18.09
CA GLY A 10 -7.20 6.68 19.04
C GLY A 10 -5.81 6.10 18.87
N GLU A 11 -4.98 6.23 19.89
CA GLU A 11 -3.83 5.36 20.09
C GLU A 11 -4.39 4.00 20.51
N SER A 12 -4.26 2.99 19.65
CA SER A 12 -4.44 1.60 20.04
C SER A 12 -3.37 0.77 19.34
N SER A 13 -2.43 0.30 20.15
CA SER A 13 -1.33 -0.56 19.80
C SER A 13 -1.81 -1.89 19.22
N ASP A 14 -1.89 -1.98 17.90
CA ASP A 14 -1.84 -3.19 17.08
C ASP A 14 -1.45 -2.70 15.68
N GLY A 15 -0.46 -3.32 15.02
CA GLY A 15 0.21 -2.78 13.83
C GLY A 15 -0.74 -2.18 12.78
N GLU A 16 -1.08 -0.91 12.93
CA GLU A 16 -2.22 -0.29 12.27
C GLU A 16 -1.93 -0.24 10.78
N VAL A 17 -2.60 -1.12 10.05
CA VAL A 17 -2.70 -1.00 8.60
C VAL A 17 -3.43 0.33 8.38
N PRO A 18 -2.77 1.36 7.83
CA PRO A 18 -3.40 2.67 7.67
C PRO A 18 -4.74 2.48 6.95
N PRO A 19 -5.78 3.26 7.31
CA PRO A 19 -7.15 3.04 6.85
C PRO A 19 -7.25 2.97 5.31
N ASP A 20 -6.36 3.64 4.59
CA ASP A 20 -6.30 3.57 3.12
C ASP A 20 -5.89 2.18 2.59
N LEU A 21 -5.03 1.44 3.29
CA LEU A 21 -4.58 0.09 2.89
C LEU A 21 -5.58 -0.99 3.25
N THR A 22 -6.49 -0.74 4.19
CA THR A 22 -7.60 -1.67 4.49
C THR A 22 -8.57 -1.84 3.31
N LEU A 23 -8.56 -0.91 2.35
CA LEU A 23 -9.33 -0.98 1.10
C LEU A 23 -8.71 -1.95 0.07
N LEU A 24 -7.43 -2.32 0.23
CA LEU A 24 -6.75 -3.25 -0.64
C LEU A 24 -7.18 -4.68 -0.31
N SER A 25 -7.41 -5.50 -1.34
CA SER A 25 -7.58 -6.94 -1.15
C SER A 25 -6.26 -7.57 -0.71
N ASN A 26 -6.33 -8.73 -0.06
CA ASN A 26 -5.13 -9.46 0.41
C ASN A 26 -4.01 -9.54 -0.66
N ARG A 27 -4.36 -9.86 -1.91
CA ARG A 27 -3.40 -9.92 -3.03
C ARG A 27 -2.79 -8.56 -3.41
N GLU A 28 -3.60 -7.51 -3.40
CA GLU A 28 -3.13 -6.14 -3.67
C GLU A 28 -2.20 -5.65 -2.56
N LEU A 29 -2.54 -5.97 -1.32
CA LEU A 29 -1.73 -5.68 -0.16
C LEU A 29 -0.40 -6.43 -0.24
N GLU A 30 -0.41 -7.73 -0.57
CA GLU A 30 0.80 -8.56 -0.79
C GLU A 30 1.75 -7.92 -1.82
N VAL A 31 1.22 -7.50 -2.97
CA VAL A 31 1.96 -6.77 -4.00
C VAL A 31 2.52 -5.46 -3.43
N PHE A 32 1.70 -4.69 -2.72
CA PHE A 32 2.11 -3.43 -2.11
C PHE A 32 3.24 -3.61 -1.08
N GLN A 33 3.19 -4.65 -0.24
CA GLN A 33 4.26 -4.95 0.72
C GLN A 33 5.58 -5.24 -0.01
N LEU A 34 5.54 -6.05 -1.06
CA LEU A 34 6.74 -6.42 -1.81
C LEU A 34 7.36 -5.20 -2.52
N ILE A 35 6.54 -4.27 -3.00
CA ILE A 35 7.00 -2.98 -3.53
C ILE A 35 7.70 -2.18 -2.43
N GLY A 36 7.13 -2.14 -1.23
CA GLY A 36 7.73 -1.46 -0.07
C GLY A 36 9.07 -2.03 0.35
N ARG A 37 9.27 -3.34 0.19
CA ARG A 37 10.57 -4.02 0.37
C ARG A 37 11.58 -3.75 -0.75
N GLY A 38 11.24 -2.92 -1.74
CA GLY A 38 12.11 -2.61 -2.88
C GLY A 38 12.17 -3.71 -3.95
N ARG A 39 11.21 -4.65 -3.98
CA ARG A 39 11.16 -5.67 -5.04
C ARG A 39 10.71 -5.05 -6.35
N GLN A 40 11.36 -5.44 -7.45
CA GLN A 40 10.96 -5.00 -8.79
C GLN A 40 9.68 -5.73 -9.23
N THR A 41 8.92 -5.12 -10.13
CA THR A 41 7.67 -5.72 -10.68
C THR A 41 7.86 -7.15 -11.19
N ARG A 42 9.02 -7.45 -11.79
CA ARG A 42 9.37 -8.80 -12.26
C ARG A 42 9.59 -9.79 -11.12
N GLU A 43 10.30 -9.37 -10.07
CA GLU A 43 10.55 -10.19 -8.87
C GLU A 43 9.24 -10.48 -8.11
N ILE A 44 8.34 -9.50 -8.06
CA ILE A 44 7.02 -9.63 -7.46
C ILE A 44 6.16 -10.60 -8.28
N ALA A 45 6.19 -10.47 -9.60
CA ALA A 45 5.50 -11.37 -10.51
C ALA A 45 5.98 -12.82 -10.32
N ASP A 46 7.29 -13.02 -10.26
CA ASP A 46 7.90 -14.34 -9.99
C ASP A 46 7.51 -14.89 -8.60
N SER A 47 7.66 -14.07 -7.55
CA SER A 47 7.32 -14.45 -6.16
C SER A 47 5.85 -14.87 -6.01
N LEU A 48 4.95 -14.20 -6.73
CA LEU A 48 3.51 -14.47 -6.68
C LEU A 48 3.03 -15.47 -7.75
N ASN A 49 3.94 -15.98 -8.61
CA ASN A 49 3.60 -16.82 -9.77
C ASN A 49 2.55 -16.16 -10.69
N LEU A 50 2.69 -14.86 -10.91
CA LEU A 50 1.80 -14.05 -11.75
C LEU A 50 2.56 -13.44 -12.93
N SER A 51 1.84 -13.04 -13.97
CA SER A 51 2.44 -12.27 -15.06
C SER A 51 2.71 -10.82 -14.64
N VAL A 52 3.77 -10.22 -15.18
CA VAL A 52 4.12 -8.80 -14.97
C VAL A 52 2.91 -7.89 -15.29
N LYS A 53 2.17 -8.20 -16.36
CA LYS A 53 0.93 -7.51 -16.75
C LYS A 53 -0.15 -7.54 -15.66
N THR A 54 -0.24 -8.65 -14.92
CA THR A 54 -1.15 -8.77 -13.78
C THR A 54 -0.70 -7.88 -12.63
N ILE A 55 0.60 -7.82 -12.34
CA ILE A 55 1.16 -6.90 -11.34
C ILE A 55 0.91 -5.44 -11.73
N GLU A 56 1.05 -5.08 -13.01
CA GLU A 56 0.70 -3.73 -13.50
C GLU A 56 -0.78 -3.42 -13.29
N THR A 57 -1.66 -4.39 -13.52
CA THR A 57 -3.10 -4.25 -13.24
C THR A 57 -3.37 -4.03 -11.75
N TYR A 58 -2.73 -4.82 -10.88
CA TYR A 58 -2.83 -4.62 -9.44
C TYR A 58 -2.31 -3.24 -9.01
N ARG A 59 -1.19 -2.77 -9.55
CA ARG A 59 -0.68 -1.42 -9.27
C ARG A 59 -1.67 -0.34 -9.70
N GLY A 60 -2.34 -0.51 -10.83
CA GLY A 60 -3.41 0.39 -11.28
C GLY A 60 -4.59 0.43 -10.29
N ASN A 61 -5.06 -0.73 -9.84
CA ASN A 61 -6.14 -0.82 -8.86
C ASN A 61 -5.73 -0.23 -7.50
N ILE A 62 -4.52 -0.54 -7.02
CA ILE A 62 -3.97 0.01 -5.77
C ILE A 62 -3.89 1.55 -5.87
N LYS A 63 -3.39 2.09 -6.98
CA LYS A 63 -3.38 3.55 -7.20
C LYS A 63 -4.78 4.15 -7.15
N ALA A 64 -5.75 3.53 -7.82
CA ALA A 64 -7.13 4.00 -7.83
C ALA A 64 -7.76 3.98 -6.42
N LYS A 65 -7.49 2.91 -5.65
CA LYS A 65 -7.98 2.76 -4.27
C LYS A 65 -7.33 3.74 -3.30
N LEU A 66 -6.03 3.95 -3.41
CA LEU A 66 -5.24 4.86 -2.58
C LEU A 66 -5.26 6.31 -3.08
N LYS A 67 -5.95 6.59 -4.19
CA LYS A 67 -6.00 7.91 -4.86
C LYS A 67 -4.61 8.50 -5.14
N LEU A 68 -3.68 7.65 -5.60
CA LEU A 68 -2.31 8.04 -5.91
C LEU A 68 -2.19 8.39 -7.40
N ASP A 69 -1.60 9.53 -7.69
CA ASP A 69 -1.51 10.06 -9.05
C ASP A 69 -0.41 9.37 -9.86
N THR A 70 0.73 9.07 -9.22
CA THR A 70 1.94 8.60 -9.89
C THR A 70 2.43 7.25 -9.35
N SER A 71 3.10 6.47 -10.20
CA SER A 71 3.73 5.20 -9.82
C SER A 71 4.80 5.38 -8.73
N THR A 72 5.52 6.51 -8.75
CA THR A 72 6.47 6.91 -7.71
C THR A 72 5.80 7.12 -6.37
N ASP A 73 4.61 7.73 -6.37
CA ASP A 73 3.84 7.98 -5.14
C ASP A 73 3.40 6.66 -4.48
N LEU A 74 3.00 5.67 -5.30
CA LEU A 74 2.76 4.30 -4.86
C LEU A 74 4.00 3.65 -4.23
N ILE A 75 5.18 3.83 -4.83
CA ILE A 75 6.43 3.29 -4.28
C ILE A 75 6.79 3.99 -2.97
N CYS A 76 6.77 5.32 -2.92
CA CYS A 76 7.04 6.09 -1.70
C CYS A 76 6.09 5.70 -0.57
N ARG A 77 4.79 5.56 -0.87
CA ARG A 77 3.79 5.12 0.09
C ARG A 77 4.05 3.70 0.58
N ALA A 78 4.42 2.78 -0.31
CA ALA A 78 4.75 1.40 0.03
C ALA A 78 6.01 1.29 0.90
N VAL A 79 7.05 2.04 0.56
CA VAL A 79 8.31 2.08 1.33
C VAL A 79 8.06 2.67 2.72
N ARG A 80 7.33 3.79 2.80
CA ARG A 80 6.94 4.39 4.08
C ARG A 80 6.19 3.39 4.96
N TRP A 81 5.22 2.70 4.39
CA TRP A 81 4.45 1.69 5.12
C TRP A 81 5.31 0.50 5.56
N ALA A 82 6.23 0.02 4.72
CA ALA A 82 7.14 -1.07 5.09
C ALA A 82 8.05 -0.69 6.26
N VAL A 83 8.53 0.57 6.31
CA VAL A 83 9.29 1.12 7.44
C VAL A 83 8.42 1.24 8.69
N GLU A 84 7.17 1.71 8.56
CA GLU A 84 6.21 1.80 9.67
C GLU A 84 5.89 0.43 10.30
N GLN A 85 5.93 -0.64 9.50
CA GLN A 85 5.70 -2.02 9.96
C GLN A 85 6.98 -2.71 10.48
N GLY A 86 8.13 -2.04 10.46
CA GLY A 86 9.40 -2.63 10.91
C GLY A 86 9.89 -3.79 10.03
N LEU A 87 9.47 -3.85 8.77
CA LEU A 87 9.99 -4.81 7.80
C LEU A 87 11.36 -4.33 7.29
N GLN A 88 12.42 -4.56 8.07
CA GLN A 88 13.81 -4.45 7.62
C GLN A 88 14.61 -5.69 8.00
#